data_AF-A0A945QM17-F1
#
_entry.id   AF-A0A945QM17-F1
#
_cell.length_a   1.000
_cell.length_b   1.000
_cell.length_c   1.000
_cell.angle_alpha   90.00
_cell.angle_beta   90.00
_cell.angle_gamma   90.00
#
_symmetry.space_group_name_H-M   'P 1'
#
loop_
_entity.id
_entity.type
_entity.pdbx_description
1 polymer ?
#
loop_
_entity_poly.entity_id
_entity_poly.type
_entity_poly.pdbx_seq_one_letter_code
_entity_poly.pdbx_strand_id
1 'polypeptide(L)' 'MLVDQSVRLPELLTVLLPTNVEDGPVRSRLLNEFNIEISAGLGPFAGKLWRIGVMGEGARPKNAQKLLEAIDECLKN' A
#
# COMPACT_ATOMS: atom_id res chain seq x y z
N MET A 1 7.49 11.61 -0.11
CA MET A 1 7.93 10.51 -1.01
C MET A 1 9.42 10.28 -0.81
N LEU A 2 9.89 9.04 -0.86
CA LEU A 2 11.25 8.65 -0.47
C LEU A 2 12.36 9.11 -1.44
N VAL A 3 12.01 9.39 -2.69
CA VAL A 3 12.95 9.80 -3.74
C VAL A 3 12.32 10.89 -4.62
N ASP A 4 13.19 11.61 -5.35
CA ASP A 4 12.79 12.57 -6.37
C ASP A 4 11.86 11.93 -7.42
N GLN A 5 10.95 12.73 -7.95
CA GLN A 5 9.91 12.24 -8.86
C GLN A 5 10.48 11.60 -10.13
N SER A 6 11.59 12.14 -10.66
CA SER A 6 12.24 11.67 -11.89
C SER A 6 12.82 10.25 -11.79
N VAL A 7 13.05 9.74 -10.58
CA VAL A 7 13.63 8.42 -10.34
C VAL A 7 12.66 7.43 -9.67
N ARG A 8 11.37 7.79 -9.59
CA ARG A 8 10.33 6.87 -9.09
C ARG A 8 10.02 5.82 -10.13
N LEU A 9 9.75 4.60 -9.67
CA LEU A 9 9.27 3.50 -10.50
C LEU A 9 7.72 3.56 -10.55
N PRO A 10 7.09 3.84 -11.71
CA PRO A 10 5.63 3.97 -11.80
C PRO A 10 4.87 2.68 -11.41
N GLU A 11 5.47 1.53 -11.68
CA GLU A 11 4.89 0.21 -11.46
C GLU A 11 4.88 -0.20 -9.97
N LEU A 12 5.66 0.50 -9.12
CA LEU A 12 5.78 0.19 -7.71
C LEU A 12 5.80 1.45 -6.86
N LEU A 13 4.65 1.78 -6.30
CA LEU A 13 4.51 2.92 -5.39
C LEU A 13 4.93 2.53 -3.97
N THR A 14 5.76 3.37 -3.34
CA THR A 14 6.08 3.25 -1.91
C THR A 14 5.29 4.26 -1.09
N VAL A 15 4.60 3.78 -0.06
CA VAL A 15 3.78 4.61 0.83
C VAL A 15 4.27 4.44 2.26
N LEU A 16 4.76 5.54 2.85
CA LEU A 16 5.18 5.56 4.25
C LEU A 16 3.97 5.37 5.17
N LEU A 17 4.14 4.51 6.18
CA LEU A 17 3.14 4.34 7.21
C LEU A 17 3.13 5.54 8.16
N PRO A 18 1.95 6.05 8.56
CA PRO A 18 1.84 6.95 9.70
C PRO A 18 2.38 6.30 10.98
N THR A 19 2.86 7.12 11.92
CA THR A 19 3.49 6.62 13.17
C THR A 19 2.58 5.78 14.05
N ASN A 20 1.26 5.90 13.88
CA ASN A 20 0.24 5.19 14.64
C ASN A 20 -0.37 3.99 13.89
N VAL A 21 0.23 3.57 12.77
CA VAL A 21 -0.28 2.47 11.93
C VAL A 21 0.72 1.32 11.91
N GLU A 22 0.25 0.14 12.27
CA GLU A 22 1.02 -1.10 12.17
C GLU A 22 0.76 -1.81 10.82
N ASP A 23 1.84 -2.18 10.10
CA ASP A 23 1.77 -2.85 8.79
C ASP A 23 0.93 -4.13 8.83
N GLY A 24 1.33 -5.08 9.70
CA GLY A 24 0.79 -6.43 9.71
C GLY A 24 -0.73 -6.50 9.84
N PRO A 25 -1.34 -5.85 10.85
CA PRO A 25 -2.79 -5.84 11.03
C PRO A 25 -3.54 -5.26 9.83
N VAL A 26 -3.14 -4.08 9.34
CA VAL A 26 -3.84 -3.43 8.22
C VAL A 26 -3.75 -4.27 6.94
N ARG A 27 -2.55 -4.76 6.62
CA ARG A 27 -2.36 -5.58 5.40
C ARG A 27 -3.09 -6.92 5.49
N SER A 28 -3.23 -7.48 6.69
CA SER A 28 -4.05 -8.67 6.92
C SER A 28 -5.54 -8.38 6.71
N ARG A 29 -6.04 -7.23 7.18
CA ARG A 29 -7.43 -6.80 6.93
C ARG A 29 -7.70 -6.56 5.45
N LEU A 30 -6.83 -5.84 4.75
CA LEU A 30 -6.93 -5.62 3.30
C LEU A 30 -7.08 -6.94 2.52
N LEU A 31 -6.26 -7.94 2.87
CA LEU A 31 -6.32 -9.24 2.22
C LEU A 31 -7.61 -9.99 2.56
N ASN A 32 -7.95 -10.10 3.85
CA ASN A 32 -9.03 -10.98 4.30
C ASN A 32 -10.43 -10.39 4.12
N GLU A 33 -10.60 -9.07 4.25
CA GLU A 33 -11.89 -8.39 4.16
C GLU A 33 -12.18 -7.89 2.74
N PHE A 34 -11.15 -7.46 2.00
CA PHE A 34 -11.31 -6.80 0.70
C PHE A 34 -10.72 -7.58 -0.48
N ASN A 35 -10.04 -8.71 -0.23
CA ASN A 35 -9.30 -9.47 -1.24
C ASN A 35 -8.27 -8.60 -2.00
N ILE A 36 -7.60 -7.70 -1.26
CA ILE A 36 -6.59 -6.79 -1.77
C ILE A 36 -5.24 -7.10 -1.13
N GLU A 37 -4.27 -7.45 -1.97
CA GLU A 37 -2.90 -7.67 -1.53
C GLU A 37 -2.02 -6.45 -1.83
N ILE A 38 -1.37 -5.93 -0.79
CA ILE A 38 -0.23 -5.01 -0.91
C ILE A 38 0.98 -5.64 -0.23
N SER A 39 2.19 -5.20 -0.57
CA SER A 39 3.42 -5.78 -0.05
C SER A 39 3.99 -4.97 1.12
N ALA A 40 4.54 -5.66 2.12
CA ALA A 40 5.32 -5.03 3.18
C ALA A 40 6.62 -4.41 2.64
N GLY A 41 7.16 -3.43 3.37
CA GLY A 41 8.54 -2.97 3.20
C GLY A 41 9.56 -4.08 3.47
N LEU A 42 10.76 -3.95 2.92
CA LEU A 42 11.84 -4.94 3.03
C LEU A 42 13.09 -4.33 3.66
N GLY A 43 13.88 -5.16 4.35
CA GLY A 43 15.15 -4.77 4.97
C GLY A 43 15.00 -3.56 5.90
N PRO A 44 15.71 -2.44 5.65
CA PRO A 44 15.64 -1.25 6.52
C PRO A 44 14.25 -0.59 6.57
N PHE A 45 13.35 -0.97 5.65
CA PHE A 45 11.99 -0.46 5.52
C PHE A 45 10.91 -1.43 6.02
N ALA A 46 11.28 -2.60 6.56
CA ALA A 46 10.32 -3.55 7.12
C ALA A 46 9.48 -2.87 8.22
N GLY A 47 8.15 -2.97 8.10
CA GLY A 47 7.19 -2.34 9.03
C GLY A 47 7.06 -0.82 8.94
N LYS A 48 7.74 -0.15 8.00
CA LYS A 48 7.74 1.33 7.89
C LYS A 48 6.99 1.88 6.68
N LEU A 49 6.78 1.05 5.67
CA LEU A 49 6.10 1.42 4.44
C LEU A 49 5.44 0.21 3.80
N TRP A 50 4.53 0.50 2.88
CA TRP A 50 4.00 -0.45 1.93
C TRP A 50 4.58 -0.24 0.53
N ARG A 51 4.58 -1.32 -0.23
CA ARG A 51 4.85 -1.37 -1.66
C ARG A 51 3.54 -1.76 -2.37
N ILE A 52 3.03 -0.87 -3.21
CA ILE A 52 1.78 -1.04 -3.95
C ILE A 52 2.15 -1.25 -5.42
N GLY A 53 1.84 -2.44 -5.95
CA GLY A 53 2.06 -2.76 -7.35
C GLY A 53 0.97 -2.14 -8.24
N VAL A 54 1.39 -1.39 -9.25
CA VAL A 54 0.52 -0.79 -10.27
C VAL A 54 0.90 -1.39 -11.62
N MET A 55 0.53 -2.66 -11.82
CA MET A 55 0.92 -3.46 -12.99
C MET A 55 -0.29 -4.23 -13.54
N GLY A 56 -0.29 -4.49 -14.85
CA GLY A 56 -1.31 -5.32 -15.51
C GLY A 56 -2.73 -4.91 -15.16
N GLU A 57 -3.57 -5.87 -14.74
CA GLU A 57 -4.95 -5.60 -14.33
C GLU A 57 -5.06 -4.71 -13.08
N GLY A 58 -4.04 -4.66 -12.23
CA GLY A 58 -3.98 -3.76 -11.07
C GLY A 58 -3.85 -2.28 -11.45
N ALA A 59 -3.30 -1.98 -12.64
CA ALA A 59 -3.06 -0.62 -13.13
C ALA A 59 -4.32 0.04 -13.72
N ARG A 60 -5.42 0.05 -12.98
CA ARG A 60 -6.71 0.63 -13.41
C ARG A 60 -7.22 1.63 -12.37
N PRO A 61 -7.75 2.81 -12.78
CA PRO A 61 -8.26 3.81 -11.83
C PRO A 61 -9.27 3.26 -10.83
N LYS A 62 -10.16 2.36 -11.27
CA LYS A 62 -11.12 1.68 -10.40
C LYS A 62 -10.48 0.87 -9.28
N ASN A 63 -9.32 0.26 -9.52
CA ASN A 63 -8.62 -0.54 -8.53
C ASN A 63 -7.87 0.36 -7.54
N ALA A 64 -7.30 1.48 -8.02
CA ALA A 64 -6.75 2.51 -7.15
C ALA A 64 -7.82 3.08 -6.20
N GLN A 65 -9.02 3.38 -6.71
CA GLN A 65 -10.13 3.86 -5.89
C GLN A 65 -10.54 2.83 -4.83
N LYS A 66 -10.75 1.57 -5.22
CA LYS A 66 -11.06 0.47 -4.27
C LYS A 66 -10.00 0.29 -3.20
N LEU A 67 -8.71 0.39 -3.57
CA LEU A 67 -7.61 0.29 -2.61
C LEU A 67 -7.65 1.44 -1.60
N LEU A 68 -7.90 2.68 -2.05
CA LEU A 68 -7.98 3.83 -1.14
C LEU A 68 -9.15 3.70 -0.16
N GLU A 69 -10.32 3.27 -0.65
CA GLU A 69 -11.50 3.02 0.20
C GLU A 69 -11.25 1.90 1.23
N ALA A 70 -10.63 0.80 0.81
CA ALA A 70 -10.29 -0.30 1.70
C ALA A 70 -9.24 0.10 2.75
N ILE A 71 -8.24 0.91 2.37
CA ILE A 71 -7.26 1.46 3.32
C ILE A 71 -7.97 2.35 4.34
N ASP A 72 -8.84 3.27 3.91
CA ASP A 72 -9.60 4.13 4.81
C ASP A 72 -10.40 3.32 5.82
N GLU A 73 -11.08 2.26 5.38
CA GLU A 73 -11.83 1.36 6.26
C GLU A 73 -10.92 0.55 7.21
N CYS A 74 -9.77 0.09 6.74
CA CYS A 74 -8.81 -0.62 7.58
C CYS A 74 -8.16 0.27 8.66
N LEU A 75 -8.16 1.59 8.45
CA LEU A 75 -7.58 2.58 9.36
C LEU A 75 -8.61 3.17 10.34
N LYS A 76 -9.91 2.93 10.13
CA LYS A 76 -10.96 3.29 11.10
C LYS A 76 -10.91 2.34 12.29
N ASN A 77 -11.12 2.91 13.48
CA ASN A 77 -11.22 2.21 14.76
C ASN A 77 -12.55 1.46 14.87
#